data_AF-A0A1F5RJC3-F1
#
_entry.id   AF-A0A1F5RJC3-F1
#
_cell.length_a   1.000
_cell.length_b   1.000
_cell.length_c   1.000
_cell.angle_alpha   90.00
_cell.angle_beta   90.00
_cell.angle_gamma   90.00
#
_symmetry.space_group_name_H-M   'P 1'
#
loop_
_entity.id
_entity.type
_entity.pdbx_description
1 polymer ?
#
loop_
_entity_poly.entity_id
_entity_poly.type
_entity_poly.pdbx_seq_one_letter_code
_entity_poly.pdbx_strand_id
1 'polypeptide(L)'
;MHEFVTNSLPSWVPGVLTLAILAGAVYGFVRERVPPDLTSLLALLALLLTGVLTPADAFSGFSHPATVSVAAMLVLSAGLDRTGVLTYLARRLLVPVGRSEFLLTALLMLVVGAISAFINNTAVVAVFIPIVLEVCRRTGASPGRLLMPMAHAARLGGMCTLIGTSINLAAHEYARSQGLPGFGMFELGRVGLPMFAIGGLYILFIGRWFLPRQRSGIESLPDRAGPYISELVVLEGSPWLQRETRAEHLKRDYDVELIEVVREERSLGPEGPSGRYQPGDHVRVRGAIERVLAFAAREGLQLHRPDAWQPAAAARDPAAPEQAKAAEGKPAPPPPIAEFVVLPGSPLVGRTLKGAMFAERFDALVLALHRPGEHIWERPTTTPLRTGDVLVVEGTYAVLRRLSRAPGFLLVGALRAPDERPHKVGIALLTLLGVIALVTTGLLPIVTAASAGCAVLMLTGCLSPREAYQAIDWSVVFLLAGALALGLAIEKTGVAAQVGLLLTRITGVSGPFALILAFFLAAIVVSEFMSNSGTVLLLGPVAVASAQQLGVNGMALMAAVTLGASASFAMPIGYQTSLMIYGPGGYSLKDFLRMGLVLDLLLTVIGLILIPRYWPLAVP
;
A
#
# COMPACT_ATOMS: atom_id res chain seq x y z
N MET A 1 36.39 -24.02 -3.83
CA MET A 1 36.15 -23.36 -2.52
C MET A 1 35.17 -24.17 -1.66
N HIS A 2 33.98 -24.54 -2.15
CA HIS A 2 33.08 -25.44 -1.43
C HIS A 2 33.72 -26.79 -1.06
N GLU A 3 34.35 -27.49 -2.01
CA GLU A 3 35.02 -28.78 -1.71
C GLU A 3 36.14 -28.62 -0.67
N PHE A 4 36.82 -27.48 -0.65
CA PHE A 4 37.84 -27.18 0.35
C PHE A 4 37.22 -26.93 1.73
N VAL A 5 36.08 -26.24 1.79
CA VAL A 5 35.37 -25.97 3.05
C VAL A 5 34.74 -27.23 3.63
N THR A 6 34.22 -28.13 2.80
CA THR A 6 33.63 -29.39 3.27
C THR A 6 34.65 -30.49 3.56
N ASN A 7 35.76 -30.56 2.82
CA ASN A 7 36.71 -31.68 2.96
C ASN A 7 37.98 -31.31 3.76
N SER A 8 38.31 -30.03 3.92
CA SER A 8 39.57 -29.59 4.53
C SER A 8 39.42 -28.89 5.88
N LEU A 9 38.20 -28.39 6.21
CA LEU A 9 37.94 -27.72 7.48
C LEU A 9 37.26 -28.66 8.50
N PRO A 10 37.46 -28.43 9.81
CA PRO A 10 36.70 -29.12 10.84
C PRO A 10 35.20 -28.98 10.64
N SER A 11 34.44 -30.05 10.91
CA SER A 11 32.99 -30.15 10.67
C SER A 11 32.13 -29.08 11.37
N TRP A 12 32.66 -28.39 12.40
CA TRP A 12 31.97 -27.31 13.10
C TRP A 12 32.09 -25.94 12.40
N VAL A 13 33.07 -25.75 11.52
CA VAL A 13 33.35 -24.45 10.87
C VAL A 13 32.21 -23.97 9.97
N PRO A 14 31.63 -24.82 9.09
CA PRO A 14 30.48 -24.41 8.27
C PRO A 14 29.27 -23.98 9.13
N GLY A 15 29.05 -24.63 10.27
CA GLY A 15 27.98 -24.28 11.20
C GLY A 15 28.19 -22.92 11.86
N VAL A 16 29.40 -22.62 12.32
CA VAL A 16 29.73 -21.31 12.90
C VAL A 16 29.62 -20.19 11.85
N LEU A 17 30.08 -20.42 10.62
CA LEU A 17 29.92 -19.46 9.52
C LEU A 17 28.44 -19.20 9.23
N THR A 18 27.63 -20.25 9.16
CA THR A 18 26.18 -20.13 8.93
C THR A 18 25.49 -19.36 10.06
N LEU A 19 25.84 -19.63 11.32
CA LEU A 19 25.34 -18.89 12.47
C LEU A 19 25.75 -17.41 12.44
N ALA A 20 27.00 -17.12 12.07
CA ALA A 20 27.48 -15.74 11.94
C ALA A 20 26.74 -14.98 10.82
N ILE A 21 26.54 -15.63 9.66
CA ILE A 21 25.78 -15.05 8.54
C ILE A 21 24.31 -14.87 8.94
N LEU A 22 23.70 -15.85 9.59
CA LEU A 22 22.33 -15.76 10.11
C LEU A 22 22.20 -14.61 11.11
N ALA A 23 23.12 -14.49 12.07
CA ALA A 23 23.12 -13.38 13.04
C ALA A 23 23.29 -12.02 12.34
N GLY A 24 24.15 -11.94 11.33
CA GLY A 24 24.30 -10.75 10.49
C GLY A 24 23.02 -10.41 9.71
N ALA A 25 22.35 -11.41 9.15
CA ALA A 25 21.08 -11.24 8.45
C ALA A 25 19.97 -10.79 9.40
N VAL A 26 19.82 -11.45 10.56
CA VAL A 26 18.91 -11.05 11.65
C VAL A 26 19.17 -9.60 12.07
N TYR A 27 20.43 -9.23 12.26
CA TYR A 27 20.80 -7.87 12.62
C TYR A 27 20.42 -6.86 11.53
N GLY A 28 20.71 -7.16 10.27
CA GLY A 28 20.34 -6.32 9.12
C GLY A 28 18.83 -6.13 9.00
N PHE A 29 18.10 -7.23 9.14
CA PHE A 29 16.65 -7.29 9.17
C PHE A 29 16.04 -6.42 10.29
N VAL A 30 16.56 -6.52 11.52
CA VAL A 30 16.07 -5.70 12.65
C VAL A 30 16.45 -4.23 12.51
N ARG A 31 17.63 -3.93 11.96
CA ARG A 31 18.10 -2.54 11.82
C ARG A 31 17.41 -1.78 10.69
N GLU A 32 16.90 -2.49 9.68
CA GLU A 32 16.29 -1.95 8.45
C GLU A 32 17.06 -0.78 7.79
N ARG A 33 18.37 -0.65 8.04
CA ARG A 33 19.20 0.35 7.34
C ARG A 33 19.37 0.02 5.88
N VAL A 34 19.28 -1.27 5.58
CA VAL A 34 19.35 -1.86 4.25
C VAL A 34 18.00 -2.55 4.03
N PRO A 35 17.40 -2.43 2.83
CA PRO A 35 16.17 -3.14 2.50
C PRO A 35 16.26 -4.65 2.80
N PRO A 36 15.17 -5.31 3.28
CA PRO A 36 15.19 -6.72 3.65
C PRO A 36 15.61 -7.66 2.51
N ASP A 37 15.19 -7.37 1.28
CA ASP A 37 15.56 -8.10 0.07
C ASP A 37 17.06 -8.00 -0.26
N LEU A 38 17.67 -6.83 -0.04
CA LEU A 38 19.12 -6.69 -0.18
C LEU A 38 19.85 -7.39 0.98
N THR A 39 19.30 -7.38 2.19
CA THR A 39 19.84 -8.13 3.34
C THR A 39 19.86 -9.64 3.06
N SER A 40 18.79 -10.19 2.50
CA SER A 40 18.75 -11.60 2.12
C SER A 40 19.73 -11.94 0.98
N LEU A 41 19.88 -11.05 0.00
CA LEU A 41 20.83 -11.22 -1.11
C LEU A 41 22.28 -11.21 -0.61
N LEU A 42 22.60 -10.32 0.33
CA LEU A 42 23.92 -10.26 0.98
C LEU A 42 24.21 -11.52 1.79
N ALA A 43 23.21 -12.06 2.50
CA ALA A 43 23.34 -13.33 3.21
C ALA A 43 23.58 -14.51 2.25
N LEU A 44 22.83 -14.58 1.14
CA LEU A 44 23.04 -15.57 0.08
C LEU A 44 24.43 -15.45 -0.53
N LEU A 45 24.88 -14.23 -0.85
CA LEU A 45 26.22 -13.99 -1.37
C LEU A 45 27.30 -14.41 -0.37
N ALA A 46 27.12 -14.11 0.92
CA ALA A 46 28.04 -14.54 1.96
C ALA A 46 28.13 -16.07 2.07
N LEU A 47 27.01 -16.78 1.97
CA LEU A 47 26.98 -18.27 1.95
C LEU A 47 27.70 -18.85 0.74
N LEU A 48 27.58 -18.20 -0.42
CA LEU A 48 28.26 -18.60 -1.64
C LEU A 48 29.76 -18.33 -1.59
N LEU A 49 30.16 -17.13 -1.13
CA LEU A 49 31.56 -16.74 -0.97
C LEU A 49 32.27 -17.56 0.10
N THR A 50 31.59 -17.94 1.18
CA THR A 50 32.16 -18.82 2.22
C THR A 50 32.19 -20.28 1.81
N GLY A 51 31.62 -20.65 0.66
CA GLY A 51 31.57 -22.03 0.18
C GLY A 51 30.67 -22.95 1.00
N VAL A 52 29.80 -22.40 1.86
CA VAL A 52 28.79 -23.16 2.61
C VAL A 52 27.73 -23.74 1.67
N LEU A 53 27.40 -23.01 0.60
CA LEU A 53 26.48 -23.44 -0.44
C LEU A 53 27.16 -23.49 -1.81
N THR A 54 26.75 -24.45 -2.65
CA THR A 54 27.13 -24.44 -4.07
C THR A 54 26.34 -23.34 -4.80
N PRO A 55 26.78 -22.88 -5.99
CA PRO A 55 25.96 -22.00 -6.82
C PRO A 55 24.57 -22.60 -7.13
N ALA A 56 24.51 -23.91 -7.38
CA ALA A 56 23.24 -24.61 -7.61
C ALA A 56 22.31 -24.51 -6.39
N ASP A 57 22.82 -24.75 -5.18
CA ASP A 57 22.04 -24.63 -3.95
C ASP A 57 21.62 -23.19 -3.67
N ALA A 58 22.55 -22.23 -3.80
CA ALA A 58 22.31 -20.83 -3.49
C ALA A 58 21.22 -20.22 -4.40
N PHE A 59 21.23 -20.56 -5.70
CA PHE A 59 20.24 -20.05 -6.65
C PHE A 59 18.99 -20.94 -6.79
N SER A 60 18.95 -22.12 -6.16
CA SER A 60 17.78 -23.02 -6.20
C SER A 60 16.50 -22.36 -5.68
N GLY A 61 16.61 -21.40 -4.74
CA GLY A 61 15.49 -20.64 -4.23
C GLY A 61 14.74 -19.83 -5.29
N PHE A 62 15.39 -19.43 -6.39
CA PHE A 62 14.75 -18.65 -7.48
C PHE A 62 13.87 -19.50 -8.39
N SER A 63 14.26 -20.77 -8.63
CA SER A 63 13.47 -21.73 -9.41
C SER A 63 12.51 -22.55 -8.56
N HIS A 64 12.52 -22.34 -7.23
CA HIS A 64 11.66 -23.07 -6.31
C HIS A 64 10.17 -22.76 -6.61
N PRO A 65 9.29 -23.79 -6.65
CA PRO A 65 7.85 -23.62 -6.92
C PRO A 65 7.21 -22.49 -6.09
N ALA A 66 7.68 -22.35 -4.86
CA ALA A 66 7.62 -21.18 -4.01
C ALA A 66 7.52 -19.82 -4.64
N THR A 67 8.67 -19.42 -5.16
CA THR A 67 9.00 -18.08 -5.57
C THR A 67 8.17 -17.76 -6.78
N VAL A 68 7.97 -18.77 -7.64
CA VAL A 68 7.08 -18.73 -8.79
C VAL A 68 5.62 -18.57 -8.36
N SER A 69 5.15 -19.29 -7.34
CA SER A 69 3.77 -19.19 -6.84
C SER A 69 3.46 -17.81 -6.28
N VAL A 70 4.37 -17.26 -5.47
CA VAL A 70 4.22 -15.91 -4.91
C VAL A 70 4.19 -14.86 -6.03
N ALA A 71 5.12 -14.94 -6.98
CA ALA A 71 5.14 -14.02 -8.13
C ALA A 71 3.84 -14.12 -8.96
N ALA A 72 3.36 -15.33 -9.24
CA ALA A 72 2.11 -15.55 -9.97
C ALA A 72 0.89 -15.02 -9.21
N MET A 73 0.85 -15.15 -7.88
CA MET A 73 -0.23 -14.60 -7.05
C MET A 73 -0.24 -13.07 -7.04
N LEU A 74 0.92 -12.42 -7.07
CA LEU A 74 1.02 -10.97 -7.22
C LEU A 74 0.46 -10.51 -8.58
N VAL A 75 0.75 -11.25 -9.65
CA VAL A 75 0.20 -11.00 -11.00
C VAL A 75 -1.32 -11.19 -11.02
N LEU A 76 -1.84 -12.27 -10.43
CA LEU A 76 -3.30 -12.49 -10.29
C LEU A 76 -3.98 -11.35 -9.53
N SER A 77 -3.41 -10.92 -8.41
CA SER A 77 -3.91 -9.79 -7.63
C SER A 77 -3.92 -8.51 -8.44
N ALA A 78 -2.90 -8.25 -9.26
CA ALA A 78 -2.84 -7.08 -10.13
C ALA A 78 -3.86 -7.14 -11.27
N GLY A 79 -4.18 -8.32 -11.80
CA GLY A 79 -5.26 -8.48 -12.78
C GLY A 79 -6.64 -8.12 -12.23
N LEU A 80 -6.92 -8.45 -10.97
CA LEU A 80 -8.15 -8.04 -10.27
C LEU A 80 -8.20 -6.53 -10.04
N ASP A 81 -7.07 -5.93 -9.69
CA ASP A 81 -6.95 -4.48 -9.50
C ASP A 81 -7.17 -3.72 -10.83
N ARG A 82 -6.49 -4.14 -11.91
CA ARG A 82 -6.60 -3.51 -13.25
C ARG A 82 -7.97 -3.63 -13.91
N THR A 83 -8.76 -4.63 -13.52
CA THR A 83 -10.13 -4.76 -14.00
C THR A 83 -11.13 -3.90 -13.23
N GLY A 84 -10.71 -3.23 -12.14
CA GLY A 84 -11.58 -2.38 -11.34
C GLY A 84 -12.58 -3.17 -10.47
N VAL A 85 -12.34 -4.46 -10.25
CA VAL A 85 -13.20 -5.34 -9.41
C VAL A 85 -13.38 -4.74 -8.02
N LEU A 86 -12.29 -4.27 -7.43
CA LEU A 86 -12.27 -3.64 -6.10
C LEU A 86 -13.15 -2.39 -6.07
N THR A 87 -12.99 -1.49 -7.03
CA THR A 87 -13.79 -0.26 -7.16
C THR A 87 -15.27 -0.55 -7.39
N TYR A 88 -15.59 -1.56 -8.21
CA TYR A 88 -16.96 -2.00 -8.47
C TYR A 88 -17.64 -2.51 -7.19
N LEU A 89 -16.99 -3.43 -6.47
CA LEU A 89 -17.52 -4.00 -5.23
C LEU A 89 -17.68 -2.92 -4.15
N ALA A 90 -16.69 -2.05 -3.98
CA ALA A 90 -16.72 -1.01 -2.99
C ALA A 90 -17.88 -0.02 -3.22
N ARG A 91 -18.09 0.44 -4.47
CA ARG A 91 -19.22 1.34 -4.80
C ARG A 91 -20.58 0.68 -4.61
N ARG A 92 -20.73 -0.59 -4.97
CA ARG A 92 -22.02 -1.28 -4.89
C ARG A 92 -22.40 -1.67 -3.45
N LEU A 93 -21.41 -1.97 -2.60
CA LEU A 93 -21.63 -2.45 -1.24
C LEU A 93 -21.67 -1.33 -0.19
N LEU A 94 -20.95 -0.21 -0.38
CA LEU A 94 -20.85 0.85 0.63
C LEU A 94 -21.82 2.03 0.43
N VAL A 95 -22.23 2.33 -0.80
CA VAL A 95 -23.15 3.46 -1.11
C VAL A 95 -24.57 3.29 -0.52
N PRO A 96 -25.15 2.08 -0.39
CA PRO A 96 -26.52 1.93 0.14
C PRO A 96 -26.68 2.15 1.65
N VAL A 97 -25.60 2.35 2.42
CA VAL A 97 -25.63 2.15 3.88
C VAL A 97 -25.74 3.47 4.64
N GLY A 98 -26.81 3.55 5.43
CA GLY A 98 -27.35 4.77 6.02
C GLY A 98 -26.66 5.32 7.28
N ARG A 99 -27.35 6.30 7.89
CA ARG A 99 -26.94 7.26 8.93
C ARG A 99 -26.24 6.73 10.20
N SER A 100 -26.07 5.42 10.38
CA SER A 100 -25.49 4.82 11.59
C SER A 100 -24.01 4.47 11.39
N GLU A 101 -23.13 5.22 12.06
CA GLU A 101 -21.68 5.00 12.09
C GLU A 101 -21.32 3.56 12.47
N PHE A 102 -22.03 2.96 13.43
CA PHE A 102 -21.77 1.58 13.87
C PHE A 102 -22.01 0.56 12.77
N LEU A 103 -23.15 0.66 12.07
CA LEU A 103 -23.49 -0.26 10.99
C LEU A 103 -22.55 -0.09 9.80
N LEU A 104 -22.16 1.16 9.51
CA LEU A 104 -21.18 1.46 8.48
C LEU A 104 -19.83 0.80 8.81
N THR A 105 -19.31 0.96 10.03
CA THR A 105 -18.05 0.33 10.44
C THR A 105 -18.15 -1.21 10.37
N ALA A 106 -19.23 -1.80 10.88
CA ALA A 106 -19.42 -3.26 10.84
C ALA A 106 -19.45 -3.81 9.42
N LEU A 107 -20.22 -3.18 8.53
CA LEU A 107 -20.29 -3.59 7.14
C LEU A 107 -18.96 -3.38 6.42
N LEU A 108 -18.31 -2.25 6.65
CA LEU A 108 -17.01 -1.94 6.07
C LEU A 108 -15.97 -3.00 6.46
N MET A 109 -15.92 -3.37 7.75
CA MET A 109 -15.04 -4.44 8.22
C MET A 109 -15.36 -5.79 7.58
N LEU A 110 -16.64 -6.15 7.48
CA LEU A 110 -17.05 -7.42 6.87
C LEU A 110 -16.68 -7.48 5.39
N VAL A 111 -17.00 -6.43 4.64
CA VAL A 111 -16.74 -6.34 3.19
C VAL A 111 -15.24 -6.31 2.92
N VAL A 112 -14.51 -5.43 3.60
CA VAL A 112 -13.06 -5.30 3.40
C VAL A 112 -12.34 -6.56 3.85
N GLY A 113 -12.70 -7.13 5.00
CA GLY A 113 -12.14 -8.39 5.46
C GLY A 113 -12.38 -9.55 4.49
N ALA A 114 -13.61 -9.69 3.97
CA ALA A 114 -13.93 -10.73 3.00
C ALA A 114 -13.16 -10.57 1.67
N ILE A 115 -13.02 -9.35 1.18
CA ILE A 115 -12.24 -9.06 -0.03
C ILE A 115 -10.75 -9.34 0.21
N SER A 116 -10.24 -8.89 1.36
CA SER A 116 -8.83 -9.07 1.76
C SER A 116 -8.46 -10.53 2.03
N ALA A 117 -9.44 -11.39 2.28
CA ALA A 117 -9.23 -12.82 2.34
C ALA A 117 -8.78 -13.42 1.00
N PHE A 118 -8.89 -12.72 -0.13
CA PHE A 118 -8.50 -13.22 -1.46
C PHE A 118 -7.62 -12.26 -2.26
N ILE A 119 -7.51 -11.01 -1.82
CA ILE A 119 -6.77 -9.95 -2.49
C ILE A 119 -5.80 -9.34 -1.50
N ASN A 120 -4.63 -8.92 -1.98
CA ASN A 120 -3.59 -8.32 -1.14
C ASN A 120 -4.13 -7.16 -0.29
N ASN A 121 -3.98 -7.27 1.03
CA ASN A 121 -4.39 -6.28 2.04
C ASN A 121 -4.03 -4.83 1.65
N THR A 122 -2.84 -4.61 1.09
CA THR A 122 -2.35 -3.28 0.73
C THR A 122 -3.16 -2.65 -0.40
N ALA A 123 -3.51 -3.42 -1.42
CA ALA A 123 -4.33 -2.94 -2.53
C ALA A 123 -5.76 -2.64 -2.06
N VAL A 124 -6.35 -3.52 -1.24
CA VAL A 124 -7.70 -3.32 -0.70
C VAL A 124 -7.76 -2.03 0.13
N VAL A 125 -6.84 -1.84 1.08
CA VAL A 125 -6.84 -0.65 1.92
C VAL A 125 -6.62 0.62 1.10
N ALA A 126 -5.68 0.61 0.14
CA ALA A 126 -5.42 1.76 -0.71
C ALA A 126 -6.64 2.20 -1.54
N VAL A 127 -7.40 1.23 -2.08
CA VAL A 127 -8.63 1.52 -2.85
C VAL A 127 -9.76 2.00 -1.94
N PHE A 128 -9.88 1.43 -0.74
CA PHE A 128 -10.98 1.76 0.16
C PHE A 128 -10.77 3.06 0.96
N ILE A 129 -9.54 3.52 1.20
CA ILE A 129 -9.29 4.82 1.85
C ILE A 129 -10.08 5.97 1.20
N PRO A 130 -9.94 6.27 -0.11
CA PRO A 130 -10.68 7.38 -0.72
C PRO A 130 -12.20 7.16 -0.70
N ILE A 131 -12.66 5.90 -0.74
CA ILE A 131 -14.09 5.57 -0.70
C ILE A 131 -14.67 5.80 0.70
N VAL A 132 -13.95 5.38 1.74
CA VAL A 132 -14.33 5.61 3.13
C VAL A 132 -14.30 7.10 3.44
N LEU A 133 -13.29 7.83 2.97
CA LEU A 133 -13.26 9.29 3.12
C LEU A 133 -14.47 9.95 2.45
N GLU A 134 -14.84 9.55 1.23
CA GLU A 134 -16.05 10.03 0.56
C GLU A 134 -17.34 9.72 1.34
N VAL A 135 -17.45 8.52 1.93
CA VAL A 135 -18.60 8.16 2.77
C VAL A 135 -18.61 8.99 4.06
N CYS A 136 -17.46 9.21 4.69
CA CYS A 136 -17.32 10.09 5.86
C CYS A 136 -17.79 11.50 5.53
N ARG A 137 -17.41 12.04 4.37
CA ARG A 137 -17.84 13.36 3.89
C ARG A 137 -19.37 13.45 3.73
N ARG A 138 -19.99 12.45 3.09
CA ARG A 138 -21.45 12.44 2.85
C ARG A 138 -22.28 12.24 4.11
N THR A 139 -21.77 11.49 5.08
CA THR A 139 -22.51 11.09 6.29
C THR A 139 -22.16 11.91 7.52
N GLY A 140 -21.06 12.68 7.49
CA GLY A 140 -20.50 13.39 8.64
C GLY A 140 -19.81 12.49 9.66
N ALA A 141 -19.53 11.21 9.32
CA ALA A 141 -18.83 10.26 10.20
C ALA A 141 -17.33 10.59 10.30
N SER A 142 -16.69 10.20 11.41
CA SER A 142 -15.26 10.45 11.61
C SER A 142 -14.38 9.43 10.85
N PRO A 143 -13.46 9.87 9.96
CA PRO A 143 -12.49 8.98 9.32
C PRO A 143 -11.68 8.17 10.34
N GLY A 144 -11.33 8.77 11.47
CA GLY A 144 -10.59 8.14 12.57
C GLY A 144 -11.33 6.95 13.20
N ARG A 145 -12.64 6.83 13.03
CA ARG A 145 -13.43 5.69 13.54
C ARG A 145 -13.75 4.62 12.50
N LEU A 146 -13.38 4.85 11.25
CA LEU A 146 -13.66 3.95 10.13
C LEU A 146 -12.37 3.36 9.54
N LEU A 147 -11.31 4.16 9.39
CA LEU A 147 -10.10 3.76 8.68
C LEU A 147 -9.28 2.68 9.41
N MET A 148 -9.08 2.80 10.74
CA MET A 148 -8.37 1.78 11.53
C MET A 148 -9.14 0.46 11.64
N PRO A 149 -10.45 0.46 11.97
CA PRO A 149 -11.25 -0.77 11.89
C PRO A 149 -11.21 -1.45 10.52
N MET A 150 -11.31 -0.66 9.45
CA MET A 150 -11.21 -1.17 8.08
C MET A 150 -9.85 -1.82 7.79
N ALA A 151 -8.74 -1.13 8.10
CA ALA A 151 -7.40 -1.65 7.83
C ALA A 151 -7.09 -2.90 8.67
N HIS A 152 -7.56 -2.95 9.91
CA HIS A 152 -7.39 -4.13 10.76
C HIS A 152 -8.28 -5.29 10.30
N ALA A 153 -9.50 -5.02 9.85
CA ALA A 153 -10.36 -6.03 9.25
C ALA A 153 -9.76 -6.60 7.94
N ALA A 154 -9.12 -5.77 7.12
CA ALA A 154 -8.37 -6.24 5.95
C ALA A 154 -7.30 -7.27 6.38
N ARG A 155 -6.50 -6.93 7.40
CA ARG A 155 -5.46 -7.83 7.90
C ARG A 155 -6.01 -9.13 8.50
N LEU A 156 -7.01 -9.04 9.37
CA LEU A 156 -7.68 -10.20 9.96
C LEU A 156 -8.32 -11.09 8.87
N GLY A 157 -8.89 -10.48 7.83
CA GLY A 157 -9.43 -11.18 6.67
C GLY A 157 -8.35 -11.94 5.89
N GLY A 158 -7.20 -11.30 5.67
CA GLY A 158 -6.04 -11.91 5.02
C GLY A 158 -5.50 -13.15 5.76
N MET A 159 -5.72 -13.28 7.08
CA MET A 159 -5.35 -14.46 7.86
C MET A 159 -6.24 -15.68 7.58
N CYS A 160 -7.38 -15.51 6.90
CA CYS A 160 -8.38 -16.56 6.74
C CYS A 160 -8.09 -17.51 5.58
N THR A 161 -7.25 -17.14 4.60
CA THR A 161 -6.90 -18.01 3.47
C THR A 161 -5.42 -17.96 3.16
N LEU A 162 -4.95 -18.97 2.43
CA LEU A 162 -3.57 -19.04 1.97
C LEU A 162 -3.17 -17.85 1.08
N ILE A 163 -4.08 -17.36 0.22
CA ILE A 163 -3.79 -16.31 -0.77
C ILE A 163 -4.02 -14.90 -0.21
N GLY A 164 -4.76 -14.77 0.90
CA GLY A 164 -5.13 -13.48 1.49
C GLY A 164 -3.93 -12.58 1.83
N THR A 165 -2.77 -13.17 2.17
CA THR A 165 -1.55 -12.38 2.41
C THR A 165 -0.29 -13.11 1.97
N SER A 166 0.71 -12.33 1.54
CA SER A 166 2.05 -12.82 1.20
C SER A 166 2.74 -13.54 2.37
N ILE A 167 2.35 -13.25 3.62
CA ILE A 167 2.85 -13.91 4.83
C ILE A 167 2.49 -15.40 4.82
N ASN A 168 1.23 -15.72 4.50
CA ASN A 168 0.70 -17.08 4.49
C ASN A 168 1.32 -17.90 3.35
N LEU A 169 1.49 -17.28 2.18
CA LEU A 169 2.18 -17.90 1.06
C LEU A 169 3.65 -18.20 1.40
N ALA A 170 4.37 -17.23 1.98
CA ALA A 170 5.76 -17.43 2.40
C ALA A 170 5.89 -18.59 3.40
N ALA A 171 4.97 -18.69 4.37
CA ALA A 171 4.97 -19.74 5.37
C ALA A 171 4.62 -21.12 4.81
N HIS A 172 3.54 -21.22 4.01
CA HIS A 172 3.14 -22.44 3.32
C HIS A 172 4.31 -23.02 2.55
N GLU A 173 4.98 -22.14 1.83
CA GLU A 173 6.00 -22.55 0.92
C GLU A 173 7.32 -22.89 1.61
N TYR A 174 7.70 -22.12 2.63
CA TYR A 174 8.82 -22.49 3.47
C TYR A 174 8.59 -23.88 4.08
N ALA A 175 7.39 -24.16 4.58
CA ALA A 175 7.03 -25.48 5.09
C ALA A 175 7.18 -26.58 4.00
N ARG A 176 6.68 -26.34 2.78
CA ARG A 176 6.85 -27.29 1.66
C ARG A 176 8.31 -27.54 1.30
N SER A 177 9.14 -26.51 1.31
CA SER A 177 10.58 -26.66 1.03
C SER A 177 11.30 -27.55 2.04
N GLN A 178 10.73 -27.68 3.26
CA GLN A 178 11.23 -28.53 4.33
C GLN A 178 10.54 -29.90 4.39
N GLY A 179 9.84 -30.30 3.33
CA GLY A 179 9.14 -31.59 3.25
C GLY A 179 7.83 -31.67 4.05
N LEU A 180 7.35 -30.57 4.64
CA LEU A 180 6.05 -30.51 5.30
C LEU A 180 4.93 -30.36 4.24
N PRO A 181 3.67 -30.72 4.56
CA PRO A 181 2.57 -30.62 3.60
C PRO A 181 2.26 -29.17 3.15
N GLY A 182 2.63 -28.17 3.96
CA GLY A 182 2.21 -26.78 3.81
C GLY A 182 0.74 -26.59 4.22
N PHE A 183 0.24 -25.36 4.13
CA PHE A 183 -1.16 -25.05 4.45
C PHE A 183 -2.09 -25.26 3.26
N GLY A 184 -3.26 -25.87 3.49
CA GLY A 184 -4.36 -25.85 2.52
C GLY A 184 -4.99 -24.47 2.37
N MET A 185 -5.73 -24.26 1.28
CA MET A 185 -6.32 -22.96 0.91
C MET A 185 -7.11 -22.29 2.06
N PHE A 186 -7.91 -23.07 2.79
CA PHE A 186 -8.77 -22.60 3.90
C PHE A 186 -8.35 -23.14 5.26
N GLU A 187 -7.19 -23.80 5.35
CA GLU A 187 -6.76 -24.47 6.58
C GLU A 187 -6.44 -23.45 7.69
N LEU A 188 -5.75 -22.36 7.32
CA LEU A 188 -5.52 -21.21 8.20
C LEU A 188 -6.82 -20.57 8.68
N GLY A 189 -7.87 -20.61 7.86
CA GLY A 189 -9.21 -20.09 8.19
C GLY A 189 -9.84 -20.75 9.42
N ARG A 190 -9.44 -21.96 9.78
CA ARG A 190 -9.90 -22.62 11.03
C ARG A 190 -9.54 -21.85 12.28
N VAL A 191 -8.44 -21.09 12.24
CA VAL A 191 -8.01 -20.17 13.32
C VAL A 191 -8.26 -18.72 12.92
N GLY A 192 -8.02 -18.36 11.65
CA GLY A 192 -8.20 -17.03 11.09
C GLY A 192 -9.64 -16.51 11.16
N LEU A 193 -10.66 -17.34 10.90
CA LEU A 193 -12.07 -16.91 10.99
C LEU A 193 -12.48 -16.59 12.44
N PRO A 194 -12.18 -17.43 13.45
CA PRO A 194 -12.35 -17.05 14.85
C PRO A 194 -11.61 -15.78 15.24
N MET A 195 -10.36 -15.60 14.78
CA MET A 195 -9.58 -14.38 15.00
C MET A 195 -10.25 -13.15 14.36
N PHE A 196 -10.76 -13.29 13.13
CA PHE A 196 -11.50 -12.23 12.43
C PHE A 196 -12.80 -11.87 13.16
N ALA A 197 -13.58 -12.87 13.58
CA ALA A 197 -14.83 -12.66 14.28
C ALA A 197 -14.61 -12.00 15.65
N ILE A 198 -13.74 -12.58 16.49
CA ILE A 198 -13.51 -12.09 17.86
C ILE A 198 -12.75 -10.75 17.84
N GLY A 199 -11.70 -10.63 17.01
CA GLY A 199 -10.99 -9.38 16.80
C GLY A 199 -11.92 -8.30 16.24
N GLY A 200 -12.78 -8.66 15.28
CA GLY A 200 -13.78 -7.75 14.73
C GLY A 200 -14.79 -7.26 15.76
N LEU A 201 -15.31 -8.16 16.61
CA LEU A 201 -16.19 -7.81 17.73
C LEU A 201 -15.48 -6.88 18.73
N TYR A 202 -14.23 -7.19 19.09
CA TYR A 202 -13.42 -6.31 19.95
C TYR A 202 -13.33 -4.91 19.37
N ILE A 203 -12.95 -4.78 18.09
CA ILE A 203 -12.81 -3.50 17.39
C ILE A 203 -14.15 -2.73 17.39
N LEU A 204 -15.26 -3.41 17.09
CA LEU A 204 -16.59 -2.80 16.99
C LEU A 204 -17.14 -2.30 18.33
N PHE A 205 -16.97 -3.08 19.40
CA PHE A 205 -17.60 -2.79 20.69
C PHE A 205 -16.69 -2.00 21.65
N ILE A 206 -15.42 -2.43 21.77
CA ILE A 206 -14.45 -1.90 22.72
C ILE A 206 -13.48 -0.94 22.02
N GLY A 207 -12.93 -1.35 20.88
CA GLY A 207 -11.95 -0.59 20.09
C GLY A 207 -12.41 0.82 19.74
N ARG A 208 -13.71 1.00 19.44
CA ARG A 208 -14.33 2.30 19.15
C ARG A 208 -14.16 3.37 20.24
N TRP A 209 -13.85 2.99 21.48
CA TRP A 209 -13.60 3.93 22.58
C TRP A 209 -12.17 4.45 22.61
N PHE A 210 -11.21 3.70 22.05
CA PHE A 210 -9.83 4.14 21.90
C PHE A 210 -9.62 5.04 20.69
N LEU A 211 -10.52 4.97 19.70
CA LEU A 211 -10.39 5.70 18.45
C LEU A 211 -10.74 7.19 18.61
N PRO A 212 -9.95 8.10 17.99
CA PRO A 212 -10.21 9.53 18.04
C PRO A 212 -11.60 9.85 17.50
N ARG A 213 -12.41 10.49 18.35
CA ARG A 213 -13.72 11.06 17.98
C ARG A 213 -13.59 12.29 17.11
N GLN A 214 -12.48 13.02 17.25
CA GLN A 214 -12.29 14.28 16.55
C GLN A 214 -12.29 14.04 15.05
N ARG A 215 -13.05 14.89 14.37
CA ARG A 215 -12.92 15.16 12.95
C ARG A 215 -11.47 15.56 12.73
N SER A 216 -10.70 14.71 12.07
CA SER A 216 -9.36 15.05 11.57
C SER A 216 -9.42 16.46 10.96
N GLY A 217 -8.35 17.26 11.09
CA GLY A 217 -8.21 18.59 10.44
C GLY A 217 -8.33 18.60 8.91
N ILE A 218 -8.77 17.48 8.34
CA ILE A 218 -9.30 17.27 6.99
C ILE A 218 -10.74 17.83 6.86
N GLU A 219 -11.50 18.01 7.94
CA GLU A 219 -12.88 18.52 7.84
C GLU A 219 -12.94 20.03 7.52
N SER A 220 -11.83 20.74 7.64
CA SER A 220 -11.68 22.09 7.08
C SER A 220 -11.27 22.06 5.60
N LEU A 221 -11.21 20.89 4.97
CA LEU A 221 -11.07 20.73 3.52
C LEU A 221 -12.48 20.49 2.92
N PRO A 222 -13.07 21.48 2.24
CA PRO A 222 -14.37 21.34 1.61
C PRO A 222 -14.38 20.25 0.51
N ASP A 223 -15.55 19.96 -0.08
CA ASP A 223 -15.78 18.87 -1.08
C ASP A 223 -14.79 18.85 -2.25
N ARG A 224 -14.24 20.04 -2.50
CA ARG A 224 -12.95 20.38 -3.08
C ARG A 224 -12.36 21.40 -2.12
N ALA A 225 -11.06 21.62 -2.09
CA ALA A 225 -10.55 22.79 -1.38
C ALA A 225 -11.42 24.02 -1.75
N GLY A 226 -11.80 24.83 -0.75
CA GLY A 226 -12.75 25.95 -0.94
C GLY A 226 -12.32 26.86 -2.09
N PRO A 227 -13.15 27.84 -2.51
CA PRO A 227 -12.97 28.52 -3.79
C PRO A 227 -11.52 28.99 -3.96
N TYR A 228 -10.85 28.40 -4.94
CA TYR A 228 -9.41 28.54 -5.16
C TYR A 228 -9.12 29.90 -5.74
N ILE A 229 -7.98 30.48 -5.36
CA ILE A 229 -7.45 31.65 -6.05
C ILE A 229 -6.63 31.17 -7.24
N SER A 230 -7.02 31.58 -8.44
CA SER A 230 -6.29 31.31 -9.68
C SER A 230 -6.00 32.62 -10.40
N GLU A 231 -4.82 32.69 -11.01
CA GLU A 231 -4.39 33.83 -11.83
C GLU A 231 -4.63 33.49 -13.30
N LEU A 232 -5.45 34.28 -13.98
CA LEU A 232 -5.76 34.17 -15.40
C LEU A 232 -5.08 35.33 -16.15
N VAL A 233 -4.66 35.12 -17.39
CA VAL A 233 -4.08 36.13 -18.27
C VAL A 233 -5.05 36.42 -19.41
N VAL A 234 -5.30 37.69 -19.66
CA VAL A 234 -6.08 38.15 -20.82
C VAL A 234 -5.23 38.01 -22.09
N LEU A 235 -5.71 37.22 -23.05
CA LEU A 235 -5.03 37.01 -24.34
C LEU A 235 -5.38 38.10 -25.36
N GLU A 236 -4.53 38.26 -26.38
CA GLU A 236 -4.74 39.21 -27.50
C GLU A 236 -6.03 38.96 -28.31
N GLY A 237 -6.60 37.75 -28.24
CA GLY A 237 -7.87 37.40 -28.88
C GLY A 237 -9.07 37.35 -27.93
N SER A 238 -8.93 37.78 -26.67
CA SER A 238 -10.00 37.65 -25.68
C SER A 238 -11.18 38.59 -25.96
N PRO A 239 -12.44 38.13 -25.83
CA PRO A 239 -13.63 38.98 -25.84
C PRO A 239 -13.60 40.15 -24.82
N TRP A 240 -12.75 40.05 -23.80
CA TRP A 240 -12.60 41.06 -22.74
C TRP A 240 -11.97 42.36 -23.23
N LEU A 241 -11.26 42.33 -24.37
CA LEU A 241 -10.67 43.52 -24.98
C LEU A 241 -11.74 44.50 -25.51
N GLN A 242 -12.96 44.01 -25.78
CA GLN A 242 -14.05 44.81 -26.33
C GLN A 242 -15.25 44.97 -25.38
N ARG A 243 -15.18 44.40 -24.17
CA ARG A 243 -16.29 44.40 -23.19
C ARG A 243 -15.87 45.07 -21.89
N GLU A 244 -16.79 45.82 -21.30
CA GLU A 244 -16.71 46.21 -19.88
C GLU A 244 -17.28 45.07 -19.04
N THR A 245 -16.43 44.12 -18.66
CA THR A 245 -16.85 43.03 -17.77
C THR A 245 -16.84 43.51 -16.33
N ARG A 246 -17.99 43.43 -15.63
CA ARG A 246 -18.11 43.78 -14.20
C ARG A 246 -18.02 42.53 -13.32
N ALA A 247 -17.43 42.66 -12.13
CA ALA A 247 -17.27 41.58 -11.14
C ALA A 247 -18.56 40.80 -10.84
N GLU A 248 -19.70 41.49 -10.86
CA GLU A 248 -21.02 40.92 -10.59
C GLU A 248 -21.46 39.88 -11.63
N HIS A 249 -21.04 40.02 -12.90
CA HIS A 249 -21.38 39.07 -13.96
C HIS A 249 -20.65 37.74 -13.78
N LEU A 250 -19.38 37.77 -13.34
CA LEU A 250 -18.62 36.54 -13.11
C LEU A 250 -19.27 35.69 -12.02
N LYS A 251 -19.72 36.33 -10.93
CA LYS A 251 -20.33 35.64 -9.79
C LYS A 251 -21.69 35.05 -10.17
N ARG A 252 -22.47 35.74 -11.00
CA ARG A 252 -23.80 35.29 -11.43
C ARG A 252 -23.75 34.19 -12.49
N ASP A 253 -22.91 34.33 -13.50
CA ASP A 253 -22.96 33.48 -14.70
C ASP A 253 -22.04 32.26 -14.61
N TYR A 254 -20.97 32.37 -13.81
CA TYR A 254 -19.92 31.35 -13.72
C TYR A 254 -19.68 30.83 -12.30
N ASP A 255 -20.32 31.43 -11.28
CA ASP A 255 -20.06 31.16 -9.85
C ASP A 255 -18.56 31.24 -9.52
N VAL A 256 -17.93 32.28 -10.08
CA VAL A 256 -16.53 32.67 -9.94
C VAL A 256 -16.50 34.15 -9.51
N GLU A 257 -15.71 34.49 -8.50
CA GLU A 257 -15.63 35.84 -7.96
C GLU A 257 -14.33 36.52 -8.39
N LEU A 258 -14.41 37.73 -8.94
CA LEU A 258 -13.24 38.53 -9.26
C LEU A 258 -12.65 39.10 -7.97
N ILE A 259 -11.37 38.81 -7.69
CA ILE A 259 -10.66 39.34 -6.52
C ILE A 259 -9.99 40.65 -6.89
N GLU A 260 -9.19 40.64 -7.95
CA GLU A 260 -8.49 41.82 -8.43
C GLU A 260 -8.01 41.64 -9.86
N VAL A 261 -7.77 42.76 -10.53
CA VAL A 261 -7.04 42.81 -11.79
C VAL A 261 -5.68 43.44 -11.52
N VAL A 262 -4.60 42.79 -11.94
CA VAL A 262 -3.24 43.30 -11.82
C VAL A 262 -2.71 43.64 -13.21
N ARG A 263 -2.26 44.89 -13.38
CA ARG A 263 -1.64 45.39 -14.61
C ARG A 263 -0.28 45.97 -14.25
N GLU A 264 0.79 45.49 -14.88
CA GLU A 264 2.16 45.98 -14.67
C GLU A 264 2.52 46.09 -13.16
N GLU A 265 2.26 45.02 -12.38
CA GLU A 265 2.47 44.96 -10.92
C GLU A 265 1.60 45.92 -10.06
N ARG A 266 0.67 46.67 -10.66
CA ARG A 266 -0.31 47.50 -9.95
C ARG A 266 -1.65 46.78 -9.83
N SER A 267 -2.17 46.67 -8.62
CA SER A 267 -3.53 46.18 -8.38
C SER A 267 -4.54 47.28 -8.72
N LEU A 268 -5.49 46.93 -9.59
CA LEU A 268 -6.62 47.76 -9.99
C LEU A 268 -7.88 47.44 -9.15
N GLY A 269 -7.77 46.52 -8.18
CA GLY A 269 -8.87 46.13 -7.30
C GLY A 269 -9.97 45.27 -7.97
N PRO A 270 -11.02 44.92 -7.23
CA PRO A 270 -12.10 44.03 -7.67
C PRO A 270 -13.05 44.66 -8.70
N GLU A 271 -13.10 45.99 -8.78
CA GLU A 271 -13.95 46.70 -9.76
C GLU A 271 -13.37 46.67 -11.19
N GLY A 272 -12.12 46.22 -11.33
CA GLY A 272 -11.41 46.18 -12.60
C GLY A 272 -10.93 47.55 -13.06
N PRO A 273 -10.28 47.65 -14.24
CA PRO A 273 -9.88 48.93 -14.80
C PRO A 273 -11.09 49.85 -15.03
N SER A 274 -10.95 51.16 -14.84
CA SER A 274 -11.96 52.18 -15.18
C SER A 274 -12.20 52.35 -16.70
N GLY A 275 -11.88 51.31 -17.49
CA GLY A 275 -11.89 51.26 -18.95
C GLY A 275 -11.76 49.81 -19.43
N ARG A 276 -11.17 49.59 -20.62
CA ARG A 276 -11.07 48.24 -21.20
C ARG A 276 -9.89 47.44 -20.66
N TYR A 277 -10.03 46.11 -20.68
CA TYR A 277 -8.94 45.18 -20.45
C TYR A 277 -7.90 45.27 -21.57
N GLN A 278 -6.64 45.01 -21.25
CA GLN A 278 -5.53 44.95 -22.18
C GLN A 278 -4.95 43.53 -22.24
N PRO A 279 -4.34 43.12 -23.36
CA PRO A 279 -3.61 41.87 -23.41
C PRO A 279 -2.49 41.86 -22.36
N GLY A 280 -2.36 40.76 -21.62
CA GLY A 280 -1.39 40.64 -20.52
C GLY A 280 -1.91 41.08 -19.15
N ASP A 281 -3.14 41.59 -19.05
CA ASP A 281 -3.77 41.84 -17.73
C ASP A 281 -3.92 40.51 -16.96
N HIS A 282 -3.54 40.51 -15.68
CA HIS A 282 -3.68 39.36 -14.79
C HIS A 282 -4.96 39.47 -13.98
N VAL A 283 -5.92 38.59 -14.22
CA VAL A 283 -7.21 38.53 -13.55
C VAL A 283 -7.17 37.46 -12.48
N ARG A 284 -7.20 37.87 -11.21
CA ARG A 284 -7.25 36.93 -10.07
C ARG A 284 -8.69 36.62 -9.73
N VAL A 285 -9.04 35.35 -9.81
CA VAL A 285 -10.41 34.87 -9.59
C VAL A 285 -10.47 33.85 -8.47
N ARG A 286 -11.60 33.82 -7.78
CA ARG A 286 -11.95 32.89 -6.71
C ARG A 286 -13.05 31.96 -7.17
N GLY A 287 -12.84 30.64 -7.16
CA GLY A 287 -13.90 29.71 -7.52
C GLY A 287 -13.46 28.25 -7.50
N ALA A 288 -14.41 27.33 -7.69
CA ALA A 288 -14.06 25.93 -7.90
C ALA A 288 -13.21 25.79 -9.18
N ILE A 289 -12.13 25.01 -9.15
CA ILE A 289 -11.14 24.96 -10.24
C ILE A 289 -11.79 24.58 -11.59
N GLU A 290 -12.78 23.69 -11.59
CA GLU A 290 -13.50 23.30 -12.81
C GLU A 290 -14.29 24.45 -13.41
N ARG A 291 -14.85 25.32 -12.56
CA ARG A 291 -15.58 26.51 -13.00
C ARG A 291 -14.64 27.60 -13.48
N VAL A 292 -13.51 27.78 -12.80
CA VAL A 292 -12.44 28.69 -13.24
C VAL A 292 -11.90 28.28 -14.60
N LEU A 293 -11.66 26.98 -14.82
CA LEU A 293 -11.20 26.46 -16.12
C LEU A 293 -12.28 26.59 -17.20
N ALA A 294 -13.55 26.30 -16.88
CA ALA A 294 -14.66 26.47 -17.83
C ALA A 294 -14.88 27.95 -18.20
N PHE A 295 -14.74 28.85 -17.22
CA PHE A 295 -14.77 30.29 -17.40
C PHE A 295 -13.62 30.76 -18.30
N ALA A 296 -12.39 30.35 -18.00
CA ALA A 296 -11.22 30.71 -18.80
C ALA A 296 -11.37 30.25 -20.27
N ALA A 297 -11.82 29.01 -20.48
CA ALA A 297 -12.04 28.47 -21.82
C ALA A 297 -13.14 29.19 -22.61
N ARG A 298 -14.21 29.65 -21.96
CA ARG A 298 -15.33 30.36 -22.61
C ARG A 298 -15.03 31.83 -22.89
N GLU A 299 -14.26 32.47 -22.02
CA GLU A 299 -13.96 33.91 -22.07
C GLU A 299 -12.62 34.22 -22.73
N GLY A 300 -11.97 33.22 -23.35
CA GLY A 300 -10.70 33.41 -24.07
C GLY A 300 -9.55 33.86 -23.16
N LEU A 301 -9.57 33.41 -21.90
CA LEU A 301 -8.52 33.65 -20.92
C LEU A 301 -7.67 32.39 -20.77
N GLN A 302 -6.40 32.54 -20.39
CA GLN A 302 -5.55 31.39 -20.10
C GLN A 302 -5.12 31.41 -18.64
N LEU A 303 -5.02 30.23 -18.02
CA LEU A 303 -4.40 30.13 -16.70
C LEU A 303 -2.94 30.58 -16.78
N HIS A 304 -2.50 31.45 -15.88
CA HIS A 304 -1.12 31.93 -15.85
C HIS A 304 -0.20 30.73 -15.60
N ARG A 305 0.54 30.32 -16.62
CA ARG A 305 1.63 29.36 -16.52
C ARG A 305 2.91 30.19 -16.44
N PRO A 306 3.82 29.93 -15.50
CA PRO A 306 5.12 30.58 -15.50
C PRO A 306 5.76 30.36 -16.89
N ASP A 307 6.20 31.44 -17.54
CA ASP A 307 6.62 31.48 -18.96
C ASP A 307 7.75 30.49 -19.33
N ALA A 308 8.34 29.80 -18.36
CA ALA A 308 9.43 28.84 -18.53
C ALA A 308 9.01 27.36 -18.44
N TRP A 309 7.76 27.02 -18.10
CA TRP A 309 7.37 25.62 -17.89
C TRP A 309 6.63 25.02 -19.09
N GLN A 310 7.34 24.19 -19.86
CA GLN A 310 6.75 23.20 -20.76
C GLN A 310 6.94 21.82 -20.11
N PRO A 311 5.90 20.96 -20.05
CA PRO A 311 6.03 19.63 -19.44
C PRO A 311 7.10 18.82 -20.15
N ALA A 312 8.18 18.47 -19.45
CA ALA A 312 9.27 17.70 -20.02
C ALA A 312 8.81 16.28 -20.42
N ALA A 313 7.80 15.74 -19.72
CA ALA A 313 7.21 14.44 -20.01
C ALA A 313 6.41 14.37 -21.33
N ALA A 314 5.89 15.49 -21.86
CA ALA A 314 5.17 15.47 -23.15
C ALA A 314 6.09 15.06 -24.32
N ALA A 315 7.40 15.30 -24.18
CA ALA A 315 8.41 14.92 -25.17
C ALA A 315 9.03 13.51 -24.94
N ARG A 316 8.73 12.85 -23.81
CA ARG A 316 9.39 11.58 -23.40
C ARG A 316 8.44 10.40 -23.24
N ASP A 317 7.14 10.55 -23.52
CA ASP A 317 6.23 9.41 -23.55
C ASP A 317 6.38 8.67 -24.90
N PRO A 318 6.95 7.45 -24.94
CA PRO A 318 7.10 6.69 -26.18
C PRO A 318 5.75 6.24 -26.78
N ALA A 319 4.62 6.41 -26.06
CA ALA A 319 3.28 6.19 -26.58
C ALA A 319 2.65 7.42 -27.28
N ALA A 320 3.26 8.60 -27.15
CA ALA A 320 2.76 9.84 -27.76
C ALA A 320 2.65 9.81 -29.30
N PRO A 321 3.57 9.17 -30.07
CA PRO A 321 3.45 9.15 -31.53
C PRO A 321 2.27 8.31 -32.02
N GLU A 322 1.89 7.26 -31.29
CA GLU A 322 0.85 6.32 -31.70
C GLU A 322 -0.56 6.85 -31.37
N GLN A 323 -0.70 7.56 -30.25
CA GLN A 323 -1.94 8.26 -29.87
C GLN A 323 -2.16 9.53 -30.72
N ALA A 324 -1.10 10.21 -31.16
CA ALA A 324 -1.18 11.34 -32.08
C ALA A 324 -1.70 10.96 -33.47
N LYS A 325 -1.36 9.76 -33.99
CA LYS A 325 -1.88 9.27 -35.27
C LYS A 325 -3.35 8.83 -35.22
N ALA A 326 -3.84 8.42 -34.06
CA ALA A 326 -5.25 8.04 -33.87
C ALA A 326 -6.18 9.23 -33.56
N ALA A 327 -5.62 10.43 -33.35
CA ALA A 327 -6.32 11.63 -32.91
C ALA A 327 -6.31 12.77 -33.94
N GLU A 328 -6.20 12.47 -35.24
CA GLU A 328 -6.49 13.46 -36.29
C GLU A 328 -7.93 13.97 -36.11
N GLY A 329 -8.07 15.23 -35.67
CA GLY A 329 -9.35 15.94 -35.59
C GLY A 329 -10.04 15.98 -34.22
N LYS A 330 -9.44 15.47 -33.13
CA LYS A 330 -9.98 15.65 -31.76
C LYS A 330 -9.02 16.48 -30.90
N PRO A 331 -9.49 17.54 -30.20
CA PRO A 331 -8.63 18.30 -29.30
C PRO A 331 -8.04 17.36 -28.23
N ALA A 332 -6.73 17.49 -27.99
CA ALA A 332 -6.04 16.72 -26.97
C ALA A 332 -6.75 16.91 -25.61
N PRO A 333 -7.00 15.84 -24.84
CA PRO A 333 -7.61 15.97 -23.53
C PRO A 333 -6.75 16.87 -22.64
N PRO A 334 -7.35 17.74 -21.81
CA PRO A 334 -6.59 18.57 -20.88
C PRO A 334 -5.75 17.71 -19.95
N PRO A 335 -4.54 18.17 -19.55
CA PRO A 335 -3.71 17.46 -18.60
C PRO A 335 -4.49 17.20 -17.31
N PRO A 336 -4.36 16.00 -16.70
CA PRO A 336 -5.11 15.68 -15.51
C PRO A 336 -4.68 16.56 -14.34
N ILE A 337 -5.63 16.84 -13.47
CA ILE A 337 -5.47 17.64 -12.27
C ILE A 337 -5.77 16.74 -11.07
N ALA A 338 -4.96 16.86 -10.02
CA ALA A 338 -5.13 16.11 -8.79
C ALA A 338 -4.84 16.98 -7.56
N GLU A 339 -5.56 16.72 -6.48
CA GLU A 339 -5.39 17.42 -5.21
C GLU A 339 -4.43 16.64 -4.30
N PHE A 340 -3.48 17.32 -3.66
CA PHE A 340 -2.50 16.72 -2.75
C PHE A 340 -2.45 17.47 -1.42
N VAL A 341 -2.57 16.75 -0.31
CA VAL A 341 -2.32 17.27 1.04
C VAL A 341 -0.84 17.14 1.36
N VAL A 342 -0.24 18.21 1.89
CA VAL A 342 1.12 18.20 2.43
C VAL A 342 1.12 17.55 3.81
N LEU A 343 1.82 16.41 3.94
CA LEU A 343 1.89 15.62 5.18
C LEU A 343 3.01 16.10 6.13
N PRO A 344 2.91 15.79 7.45
CA PRO A 344 4.01 16.02 8.39
C PRO A 344 5.28 15.28 7.92
N GLY A 345 6.41 16.00 7.84
CA GLY A 345 7.68 15.45 7.34
C GLY A 345 7.93 15.66 5.85
N SER A 346 7.03 16.35 5.13
CA SER A 346 7.33 16.77 3.76
C SER A 346 8.53 17.71 3.73
N PRO A 347 9.51 17.50 2.82
CA PRO A 347 10.68 18.38 2.69
C PRO A 347 10.31 19.79 2.19
N LEU A 348 9.05 20.01 1.82
CA LEU A 348 8.55 21.30 1.39
C LEU A 348 7.92 22.13 2.51
N VAL A 349 7.72 21.57 3.71
CA VAL A 349 7.18 22.33 4.85
C VAL A 349 8.16 23.46 5.20
N GLY A 350 7.62 24.68 5.29
CA GLY A 350 8.38 25.91 5.56
C GLY A 350 9.04 26.53 4.32
N ARG A 351 8.92 25.92 3.13
CA ARG A 351 9.48 26.45 1.87
C ARG A 351 8.37 26.96 0.95
N THR A 352 8.69 27.91 0.07
CA THR A 352 7.81 28.35 -1.03
C THR A 352 7.95 27.43 -2.23
N LEU A 353 6.91 27.33 -3.08
CA LEU A 353 6.97 26.51 -4.29
C LEU A 353 8.09 26.95 -5.25
N LYS A 354 8.36 28.27 -5.32
CA LYS A 354 9.48 28.85 -6.06
C LYS A 354 10.82 28.43 -5.48
N GLY A 355 11.01 28.58 -4.17
CA GLY A 355 12.26 28.23 -3.49
C GLY A 355 12.55 26.73 -3.48
N ALA A 356 11.52 25.90 -3.62
CA ALA A 356 11.64 24.45 -3.74
C ALA A 356 11.80 23.96 -5.19
N MET A 357 11.72 24.84 -6.18
CA MET A 357 11.70 24.52 -7.62
C MET A 357 10.70 23.40 -7.93
N PHE A 358 9.48 23.49 -7.39
CA PHE A 358 8.50 22.41 -7.45
C PHE A 358 8.22 21.93 -8.87
N ALA A 359 8.04 22.87 -9.80
CA ALA A 359 7.73 22.58 -11.20
C ALA A 359 8.84 21.80 -11.91
N GLU A 360 10.10 22.13 -11.63
CA GLU A 360 11.27 21.45 -12.21
C GLU A 360 11.53 20.10 -11.54
N ARG A 361 11.42 20.05 -10.22
CA ARG A 361 11.69 18.84 -9.42
C ARG A 361 10.67 17.75 -9.67
N PHE A 362 9.40 18.12 -9.80
CA PHE A 362 8.30 17.16 -9.92
C PHE A 362 7.73 17.06 -11.32
N ASP A 363 8.12 17.92 -12.27
CA ASP A 363 7.52 18.03 -13.61
C ASP A 363 6.00 18.21 -13.55
N ALA A 364 5.54 19.02 -12.59
CA ALA A 364 4.14 19.23 -12.26
C ALA A 364 3.89 20.69 -11.84
N LEU A 365 2.78 21.27 -12.27
CA LEU A 365 2.43 22.64 -11.98
C LEU A 365 1.41 22.71 -10.84
N VAL A 366 1.67 23.52 -9.82
CA VAL A 366 0.66 23.81 -8.79
C VAL A 366 -0.23 24.94 -9.30
N LEU A 367 -1.50 24.61 -9.54
CA LEU A 367 -2.51 25.55 -10.03
C LEU A 367 -3.11 26.39 -8.90
N ALA A 368 -3.23 25.79 -7.70
CA ALA A 368 -3.83 26.45 -6.56
C ALA A 368 -3.32 25.89 -5.23
N LEU A 369 -3.39 26.73 -4.21
CA LEU A 369 -3.07 26.42 -2.81
C LEU A 369 -4.29 26.75 -1.95
N HIS A 370 -4.66 25.83 -1.08
CA HIS A 370 -5.72 26.02 -0.08
C HIS A 370 -5.21 25.65 1.31
N ARG A 371 -5.46 26.52 2.28
CA ARG A 371 -5.15 26.26 3.68
C ARG A 371 -6.44 26.19 4.50
N PRO A 372 -6.70 25.07 5.18
CA PRO A 372 -7.89 24.93 6.01
C PRO A 372 -7.93 25.99 7.12
N GLY A 373 -8.98 26.81 7.16
CA GLY A 373 -9.21 27.82 8.20
C GLY A 373 -8.45 29.14 8.07
N GLU A 374 -7.67 29.34 7.00
CA GLU A 374 -6.91 30.58 6.76
C GLU A 374 -7.14 31.06 5.32
N HIS A 375 -7.48 32.34 5.14
CA HIS A 375 -7.59 32.95 3.80
C HIS A 375 -6.20 33.38 3.33
N ILE A 376 -5.67 32.66 2.33
CA ILE A 376 -4.41 33.03 1.67
C ILE A 376 -4.73 34.08 0.60
N TRP A 377 -4.19 35.28 0.72
CA TRP A 377 -4.32 36.36 -0.28
C TRP A 377 -3.12 36.46 -1.22
N GLU A 378 -2.06 35.69 -0.94
CA GLU A 378 -0.79 35.71 -1.67
C GLU A 378 -0.75 34.65 -2.78
N ARG A 379 0.17 34.85 -3.75
CA ARG A 379 0.40 33.90 -4.86
C ARG A 379 0.81 32.53 -4.30
N PRO A 380 0.23 31.40 -4.77
CA PRO A 380 0.63 30.05 -4.36
C PRO A 380 2.15 29.82 -4.46
N THR A 381 2.78 30.45 -5.45
CA THR A 381 4.21 30.35 -5.74
C THR A 381 5.12 30.96 -4.67
N THR A 382 4.63 31.97 -3.94
CA THR A 382 5.39 32.75 -2.94
C THR A 382 4.97 32.45 -1.50
N THR A 383 3.85 31.76 -1.27
CA THR A 383 3.40 31.39 0.07
C THR A 383 4.21 30.21 0.62
N PRO A 384 4.75 30.29 1.86
CA PRO A 384 5.40 29.15 2.50
C PRO A 384 4.39 28.04 2.83
N LEU A 385 4.72 26.80 2.46
CA LEU A 385 3.86 25.64 2.68
C LEU A 385 3.87 25.20 4.14
N ARG A 386 2.70 24.80 4.65
CA ARG A 386 2.50 24.23 5.98
C ARG A 386 1.94 22.81 5.87
N THR A 387 2.14 22.04 6.92
CA THR A 387 1.47 20.74 7.08
C THR A 387 -0.05 20.93 7.03
N GLY A 388 -0.72 20.14 6.21
CA GLY A 388 -2.18 20.23 5.99
C GLY A 388 -2.60 21.12 4.83
N ASP A 389 -1.68 21.85 4.19
CA ASP A 389 -1.96 22.61 2.97
C ASP A 389 -2.40 21.66 1.84
N VAL A 390 -3.36 22.08 1.02
CA VAL A 390 -3.83 21.36 -0.16
C VAL A 390 -3.36 22.05 -1.43
N LEU A 391 -2.65 21.29 -2.25
CA LEU A 391 -2.11 21.69 -3.54
C LEU A 391 -2.96 21.09 -4.65
N VAL A 392 -3.45 21.92 -5.57
CA VAL A 392 -4.04 21.45 -6.83
C VAL A 392 -2.92 21.36 -7.85
N VAL A 393 -2.61 20.16 -8.33
CA VAL A 393 -1.45 19.89 -9.17
C VAL A 393 -1.91 19.40 -10.53
N GLU A 394 -1.49 20.09 -11.59
CA GLU A 394 -1.58 19.69 -12.99
C GLU A 394 -0.30 18.96 -13.41
N GLY A 395 -0.44 17.81 -14.06
CA GLY A 395 0.72 17.06 -14.55
C GLY A 395 0.28 15.83 -15.33
N THR A 396 1.21 15.08 -15.91
CA THR A 396 0.85 13.80 -16.55
C THR A 396 0.41 12.76 -15.50
N TYR A 397 -0.39 11.77 -15.88
CA TYR A 397 -0.79 10.68 -14.96
C TYR A 397 0.40 10.01 -14.28
N ALA A 398 1.51 9.80 -15.01
CA ALA A 398 2.73 9.22 -14.48
C ALA A 398 3.36 10.11 -13.40
N VAL A 399 3.36 11.43 -13.62
CA VAL A 399 3.87 12.43 -12.67
C VAL A 399 2.98 12.49 -11.42
N LEU A 400 1.67 12.57 -11.57
CA LEU A 400 0.73 12.64 -10.45
C LEU A 400 0.77 11.36 -9.61
N ARG A 401 0.89 10.17 -10.23
CA ARG A 401 1.13 8.90 -9.51
C ARG A 401 2.48 8.84 -8.81
N ARG A 402 3.52 9.45 -9.38
CA ARG A 402 4.83 9.53 -8.74
C ARG A 402 4.77 10.43 -7.51
N LEU A 403 4.07 11.57 -7.63
CA LEU A 403 3.86 12.50 -6.53
C LEU A 403 3.01 11.87 -5.42
N SER A 404 2.00 11.06 -5.75
CA SER A 404 1.18 10.33 -4.76
C SER A 404 1.95 9.25 -3.99
N ARG A 405 3.09 8.81 -4.51
CA ARG A 405 4.00 7.85 -3.85
C ARG A 405 5.17 8.55 -3.16
N ALA A 406 5.35 9.85 -3.38
CA ALA A 406 6.45 10.60 -2.79
C ALA A 406 6.19 10.83 -1.28
N PRO A 407 7.21 10.69 -0.42
CA PRO A 407 7.05 10.96 1.00
C PRO A 407 6.69 12.44 1.21
N GLY A 408 5.66 12.69 2.02
CA GLY A 408 5.21 14.04 2.34
C GLY A 408 3.98 14.54 1.56
N PHE A 409 3.40 13.75 0.67
CA PHE A 409 2.16 14.10 -0.04
C PHE A 409 1.12 12.99 0.05
N LEU A 410 -0.14 13.38 0.16
CA LEU A 410 -1.28 12.47 0.11
C LEU A 410 -2.25 12.94 -0.97
N LEU A 411 -2.53 12.09 -1.94
CA LEU A 411 -3.55 12.36 -2.96
C LEU A 411 -4.94 12.41 -2.31
N VAL A 412 -5.67 13.50 -2.53
CA VAL A 412 -7.08 13.67 -2.13
C VAL A 412 -7.95 13.29 -3.33
N GLY A 413 -8.72 12.22 -3.15
CA GLY A 413 -9.56 11.65 -4.21
C GLY A 413 -8.86 10.59 -5.06
N ALA A 414 -9.60 10.03 -6.01
CA ALA A 414 -9.06 9.03 -6.92
C ALA A 414 -8.59 9.69 -8.21
N LEU A 415 -7.30 9.59 -8.52
CA LEU A 415 -6.84 9.64 -9.91
C LEU A 415 -7.54 8.48 -10.62
N ARG A 416 -8.57 8.76 -11.41
CA ARG A 416 -9.13 7.73 -12.30
C ARG A 416 -8.03 7.33 -13.25
N ALA A 417 -7.47 6.14 -13.06
CA ALA A 417 -6.53 5.58 -14.01
C ALA A 417 -7.27 5.41 -15.34
N PRO A 418 -6.76 5.95 -16.46
CA PRO A 418 -7.37 5.74 -17.78
C PRO A 418 -7.42 4.26 -18.21
N ASP A 419 -6.70 3.37 -17.51
CA ASP A 419 -6.45 1.99 -17.92
C ASP A 419 -7.32 0.93 -17.22
N GLU A 420 -8.32 1.31 -16.40
CA GLU A 420 -9.22 0.30 -15.81
C GLU A 420 -10.04 -0.39 -16.92
N ARG A 421 -10.14 -1.72 -16.86
CA ARG A 421 -10.86 -2.56 -17.86
C ARG A 421 -12.15 -3.15 -17.26
N PRO A 422 -13.16 -2.34 -16.92
CA PRO A 422 -14.36 -2.79 -16.17
C PRO A 422 -15.17 -3.85 -16.92
N HIS A 423 -15.11 -3.87 -18.25
CA HIS A 423 -15.77 -4.90 -19.07
C HIS A 423 -15.16 -6.30 -18.89
N LYS A 424 -13.98 -6.43 -18.28
CA LYS A 424 -13.28 -7.71 -18.05
C LYS A 424 -13.36 -8.21 -16.61
N VAL A 425 -14.13 -7.53 -15.74
CA VAL A 425 -14.36 -7.93 -14.34
C VAL A 425 -14.80 -9.40 -14.22
N GLY A 426 -15.73 -9.85 -15.07
CA GLY A 426 -16.23 -11.23 -15.04
C GLY A 426 -15.13 -12.26 -15.34
N ILE A 427 -14.25 -11.97 -16.29
CA ILE A 427 -13.12 -12.86 -16.65
C ILE A 427 -12.13 -12.96 -15.50
N ALA A 428 -11.77 -11.83 -14.88
CA ALA A 428 -10.84 -11.81 -13.76
C ALA A 428 -11.39 -12.57 -12.54
N LEU A 429 -12.68 -12.38 -12.22
CA LEU A 429 -13.35 -13.11 -11.15
C LEU A 429 -13.45 -14.61 -11.43
N LEU A 430 -13.86 -15.00 -12.64
CA LEU A 430 -13.93 -16.42 -13.02
C LEU A 430 -12.55 -17.09 -12.99
N THR A 431 -11.51 -16.37 -13.41
CA THR A 431 -10.12 -16.87 -13.35
C THR A 431 -9.69 -17.11 -11.90
N LEU A 432 -9.93 -16.14 -11.01
CA LEU A 432 -9.65 -16.28 -9.58
C LEU A 432 -10.42 -17.47 -8.96
N LEU A 433 -11.72 -17.55 -9.21
CA LEU A 433 -12.57 -18.64 -8.71
C LEU A 433 -12.12 -20.00 -9.24
N GLY A 434 -11.70 -20.07 -10.51
CA GLY A 434 -11.14 -21.28 -11.12
C GLY A 434 -9.84 -21.71 -10.44
N VAL A 435 -8.91 -20.79 -10.20
CA VAL A 435 -7.65 -21.07 -9.47
C VAL A 435 -7.96 -21.58 -8.06
N ILE A 436 -8.88 -20.93 -7.34
CA ILE A 436 -9.27 -21.34 -5.99
C ILE A 436 -9.88 -22.75 -6.01
N ALA A 437 -10.79 -23.04 -6.94
CA ALA A 437 -11.43 -24.35 -7.05
C ALA A 437 -10.41 -25.47 -7.34
N LEU A 438 -9.48 -25.24 -8.27
CA LEU A 438 -8.43 -26.20 -8.64
C LEU A 438 -7.46 -26.49 -7.50
N VAL A 439 -7.04 -25.45 -6.76
CA VAL A 439 -6.16 -25.63 -5.60
C VAL A 439 -6.89 -26.29 -4.43
N THR A 440 -8.15 -25.93 -4.18
CA THR A 440 -8.93 -26.47 -3.05
C THR A 440 -9.27 -27.93 -3.23
N THR A 441 -9.57 -28.36 -4.47
CA THR A 441 -9.81 -29.78 -4.80
C THR A 441 -8.53 -30.62 -4.84
N GLY A 442 -7.35 -29.99 -4.73
CA GLY A 442 -6.06 -30.68 -4.83
C GLY A 442 -5.72 -31.17 -6.24
N LEU A 443 -6.49 -30.76 -7.27
CA LEU A 443 -6.28 -31.15 -8.66
C LEU A 443 -4.94 -30.64 -9.21
N LEU A 444 -4.56 -29.41 -8.82
CA LEU A 444 -3.30 -28.80 -9.23
C LEU A 444 -2.59 -28.13 -8.06
N PRO A 445 -1.24 -28.21 -7.99
CA PRO A 445 -0.45 -27.38 -7.09
C PRO A 445 -0.69 -25.88 -7.37
N ILE A 446 -0.55 -25.06 -6.33
CA ILE A 446 -0.76 -23.61 -6.41
C ILE A 446 0.08 -22.95 -7.50
N VAL A 447 1.35 -23.36 -7.66
CA VAL A 447 2.24 -22.82 -8.70
C VAL A 447 1.65 -22.98 -10.10
N THR A 448 1.06 -24.14 -10.38
CA THR A 448 0.55 -24.51 -11.70
C THR A 448 -0.79 -23.81 -11.97
N ALA A 449 -1.69 -23.85 -10.99
CA ALA A 449 -2.98 -23.16 -11.08
C ALA A 449 -2.79 -21.64 -11.21
N ALA A 450 -1.90 -21.04 -10.41
CA ALA A 450 -1.60 -19.62 -10.43
C ALA A 450 -1.02 -19.18 -11.78
N SER A 451 -0.03 -19.92 -12.29
CA SER A 451 0.62 -19.62 -13.58
C SER A 451 -0.36 -19.74 -14.75
N ALA A 452 -1.25 -20.74 -14.72
CA ALA A 452 -2.33 -20.86 -15.70
C ALA A 452 -3.30 -19.66 -15.63
N GLY A 453 -3.67 -19.23 -14.42
CA GLY A 453 -4.48 -18.03 -14.22
C GLY A 453 -3.81 -16.75 -14.75
N CYS A 454 -2.51 -16.58 -14.53
CA CYS A 454 -1.73 -15.48 -15.12
C CYS A 454 -1.80 -15.50 -16.65
N ALA A 455 -1.61 -16.67 -17.27
CA ALA A 455 -1.71 -16.84 -18.72
C ALA A 455 -3.10 -16.46 -19.23
N VAL A 456 -4.17 -16.91 -18.56
CA VAL A 456 -5.55 -16.54 -18.91
C VAL A 456 -5.76 -15.02 -18.85
N LEU A 457 -5.31 -14.36 -17.77
CA LEU A 457 -5.43 -12.91 -17.64
C LEU A 457 -4.67 -12.15 -18.73
N MET A 458 -3.50 -12.65 -19.13
CA MET A 458 -2.69 -12.05 -20.19
C MET A 458 -3.30 -12.28 -21.58
N LEU A 459 -3.72 -13.51 -21.89
CA LEU A 459 -4.34 -13.87 -23.17
C LEU A 459 -5.69 -13.19 -23.40
N THR A 460 -6.49 -13.03 -22.34
CA THR A 460 -7.77 -12.29 -22.41
C THR A 460 -7.58 -10.78 -22.38
N GLY A 461 -6.35 -10.29 -22.20
CA GLY A 461 -6.01 -8.87 -22.09
C GLY A 461 -6.62 -8.20 -20.86
N CYS A 462 -6.90 -8.96 -19.78
CA CYS A 462 -7.20 -8.38 -18.47
C CYS A 462 -5.96 -7.66 -17.91
N LEU A 463 -4.78 -8.20 -18.22
CA LEU A 463 -3.48 -7.66 -17.83
C LEU A 463 -2.52 -7.73 -19.03
N SER A 464 -1.83 -6.65 -19.38
CA SER A 464 -0.78 -6.71 -20.42
C SER A 464 0.48 -7.36 -19.88
N PRO A 465 1.35 -7.95 -20.72
CA PRO A 465 2.60 -8.55 -20.25
C PRO A 465 3.49 -7.58 -19.46
N ARG A 466 3.55 -6.32 -19.90
CA ARG A 466 4.30 -5.27 -19.19
C ARG A 466 3.73 -4.99 -17.80
N GLU A 467 2.41 -4.93 -17.69
CA GLU A 467 1.74 -4.75 -16.39
C GLU A 467 1.96 -5.96 -15.47
N ALA A 468 1.96 -7.18 -16.02
CA ALA A 468 2.25 -8.39 -15.25
C ALA A 468 3.69 -8.35 -14.68
N TYR A 469 4.69 -8.02 -15.49
CA TYR A 469 6.07 -7.91 -14.99
C TYR A 469 6.27 -6.77 -13.99
N GLN A 470 5.51 -5.67 -14.12
CA GLN A 470 5.52 -4.57 -13.16
C GLN A 470 4.74 -4.88 -11.88
N ALA A 471 3.83 -5.85 -11.91
CA ALA A 471 3.06 -6.29 -10.75
C ALA A 471 3.87 -7.18 -9.81
N ILE A 472 4.93 -7.82 -10.31
CA ILE A 472 5.81 -8.65 -9.49
C ILE A 472 6.62 -7.73 -8.57
N ASP A 473 6.44 -7.93 -7.26
CA ASP A 473 7.29 -7.35 -6.24
C ASP A 473 8.59 -8.16 -6.17
N TRP A 474 9.60 -7.67 -6.88
CA TRP A 474 10.91 -8.32 -6.93
C TRP A 474 11.57 -8.39 -5.56
N SER A 475 11.32 -7.44 -4.66
CA SER A 475 11.86 -7.48 -3.31
C SER A 475 11.35 -8.70 -2.55
N VAL A 476 10.07 -9.06 -2.68
CA VAL A 476 9.51 -10.29 -2.08
C VAL A 476 10.15 -11.55 -2.68
N VAL A 477 10.37 -11.56 -4.01
CA VAL A 477 10.99 -12.67 -4.73
C VAL A 477 12.44 -12.91 -4.25
N PHE A 478 13.25 -11.85 -4.17
CA PHE A 478 14.64 -11.92 -3.69
C PHE A 478 14.71 -12.26 -2.19
N LEU A 479 13.77 -11.75 -1.40
CA LEU A 479 13.65 -12.08 0.01
C LEU A 479 13.38 -13.58 0.22
N LEU A 480 12.42 -14.15 -0.52
CA LEU A 480 12.07 -15.57 -0.44
C LEU A 480 13.23 -16.46 -0.91
N ALA A 481 13.84 -16.15 -2.06
CA ALA A 481 14.95 -16.91 -2.58
C ALA A 481 16.16 -16.95 -1.62
N GLY A 482 16.51 -15.78 -1.04
CA GLY A 482 17.58 -15.69 -0.05
C GLY A 482 17.27 -16.43 1.26
N ALA A 483 16.01 -16.38 1.72
CA ALA A 483 15.59 -17.09 2.92
C ALA A 483 15.57 -18.62 2.72
N LEU A 484 15.16 -19.10 1.54
CA LEU A 484 15.25 -20.52 1.18
C LEU A 484 16.71 -21.00 1.18
N ALA A 485 17.63 -20.20 0.60
CA ALA A 485 19.06 -20.49 0.63
C ALA A 485 19.60 -20.53 2.08
N LEU A 486 19.19 -19.58 2.93
CA LEU A 486 19.57 -19.57 4.34
C LEU A 486 19.03 -20.79 5.10
N GLY A 487 17.79 -21.19 4.83
CA GLY A 487 17.19 -22.43 5.36
C GLY A 487 18.00 -23.67 4.96
N LEU A 488 18.34 -23.80 3.68
CA LEU A 488 19.19 -24.89 3.18
C LEU A 488 20.58 -24.90 3.83
N ALA A 489 21.17 -23.74 4.08
CA ALA A 489 22.45 -23.65 4.79
C ALA A 489 22.34 -24.11 6.25
N ILE A 490 21.28 -23.70 6.97
CA ILE A 490 21.03 -24.12 8.36
C ILE A 490 20.86 -25.64 8.44
N GLU A 491 20.18 -26.25 7.47
CA GLU A 491 19.98 -27.69 7.36
C GLU A 491 21.31 -28.42 7.05
N LYS A 492 22.01 -28.04 5.97
CA LYS A 492 23.26 -28.70 5.55
C LYS A 492 24.39 -28.62 6.58
N THR A 493 24.43 -27.54 7.36
CA THR A 493 25.50 -27.34 8.35
C THR A 493 25.20 -27.90 9.73
N GLY A 494 24.01 -28.50 9.92
CA GLY A 494 23.60 -29.07 11.21
C GLY A 494 23.31 -28.02 12.29
N VAL A 495 23.30 -26.74 11.94
CA VAL A 495 22.93 -25.64 12.87
C VAL A 495 21.50 -25.83 13.38
N ALA A 496 20.61 -26.31 12.52
CA ALA A 496 19.26 -26.72 12.90
C ALA A 496 19.29 -27.55 14.20
N ALA A 497 20.08 -28.63 14.21
CA ALA A 497 20.21 -29.58 15.31
C ALA A 497 20.81 -28.99 16.60
N GLN A 498 21.53 -27.86 16.53
CA GLN A 498 22.05 -27.20 17.74
C GLN A 498 21.02 -26.26 18.35
N VAL A 499 20.26 -25.55 17.51
CA VAL A 499 19.24 -24.59 17.93
C VAL A 499 18.09 -25.30 18.65
N GLY A 500 17.62 -26.44 18.13
CA GLY A 500 16.55 -27.16 18.81
C GLY A 500 17.01 -27.82 20.11
N LEU A 501 18.27 -28.27 20.25
CA LEU A 501 18.82 -28.73 21.53
C LEU A 501 18.79 -27.61 22.59
N LEU A 502 19.14 -26.38 22.21
CA LEU A 502 19.04 -25.21 23.10
C LEU A 502 17.58 -24.95 23.50
N LEU A 503 16.67 -24.99 22.55
CA LEU A 503 15.25 -24.77 22.80
C LEU A 503 14.63 -25.89 23.64
N THR A 504 15.06 -27.15 23.46
CA THR A 504 14.63 -28.30 24.27
C THR A 504 15.00 -28.12 25.74
N ARG A 505 16.17 -27.57 26.03
CA ARG A 505 16.59 -27.26 27.42
C ARG A 505 15.73 -26.17 28.05
N ILE A 506 15.26 -25.20 27.25
CA ILE A 506 14.42 -24.09 27.71
C ILE A 506 12.95 -24.54 27.86
N THR A 507 12.45 -25.38 26.94
CA THR A 507 11.03 -25.73 26.85
C THR A 507 10.66 -27.05 27.52
N GLY A 508 11.64 -27.92 27.80
CA GLY A 508 11.45 -29.16 28.55
C GLY A 508 10.86 -28.98 29.96
N VAL A 509 10.88 -27.75 30.49
CA VAL A 509 10.29 -27.38 31.81
C VAL A 509 8.85 -26.89 31.69
N SER A 510 8.42 -26.38 30.52
CA SER A 510 7.18 -25.58 30.36
C SER A 510 6.11 -26.24 29.47
N GLY A 511 6.44 -27.39 28.86
CA GLY A 511 5.53 -28.17 28.02
C GLY A 511 5.33 -27.63 26.59
N PRO A 512 4.73 -28.42 25.68
CA PRO A 512 4.63 -28.09 24.25
C PRO A 512 3.87 -26.79 23.93
N PHE A 513 2.92 -26.38 24.78
CA PHE A 513 2.17 -25.12 24.63
C PHE A 513 3.06 -23.89 24.77
N ALA A 514 4.13 -23.97 25.57
CA ALA A 514 5.08 -22.86 25.73
C ALA A 514 5.82 -22.56 24.43
N LEU A 515 6.02 -23.56 23.55
CA LEU A 515 6.63 -23.35 22.23
C LEU A 515 5.73 -22.55 21.31
N ILE A 516 4.44 -22.91 21.23
CA ILE A 516 3.46 -22.15 20.44
C ILE A 516 3.42 -20.71 20.95
N LEU A 517 3.32 -20.51 22.27
CA LEU A 517 3.30 -19.17 22.85
C LEU A 517 4.58 -18.37 22.54
N ALA A 518 5.74 -19.00 22.69
CA ALA A 518 7.03 -18.35 22.43
C ALA A 518 7.17 -17.93 20.96
N PHE A 519 6.88 -18.82 20.01
CA PHE A 519 6.96 -18.50 18.58
C PHE A 519 5.90 -17.50 18.14
N PHE A 520 4.68 -17.57 18.67
CA PHE A 520 3.62 -16.62 18.36
C PHE A 520 3.98 -15.21 18.85
N LEU A 521 4.40 -15.08 20.11
CA LEU A 521 4.82 -13.79 20.68
C LEU A 521 6.09 -13.25 20.02
N ALA A 522 7.08 -14.11 19.73
CA ALA A 522 8.27 -13.72 19.00
C ALA A 522 7.89 -13.20 17.61
N ALA A 523 6.95 -13.84 16.92
CA ALA A 523 6.49 -13.40 15.61
C ALA A 523 5.74 -12.06 15.68
N ILE A 524 4.92 -11.81 16.70
CA ILE A 524 4.32 -10.48 16.93
C ILE A 524 5.43 -9.45 17.12
N VAL A 525 6.31 -9.65 18.11
CA VAL A 525 7.32 -8.67 18.49
C VAL A 525 8.25 -8.35 17.33
N VAL A 526 8.74 -9.35 16.60
CA VAL A 526 9.61 -9.14 15.44
C VAL A 526 8.85 -8.43 14.32
N SER A 527 7.59 -8.79 14.08
CA SER A 527 6.77 -8.18 13.04
C SER A 527 6.34 -6.75 13.34
N GLU A 528 6.42 -6.28 14.59
CA GLU A 528 6.19 -4.86 14.92
C GLU A 528 7.32 -3.94 14.43
N PHE A 529 8.52 -4.49 14.25
CA PHE A 529 9.73 -3.74 13.84
C PHE A 529 10.21 -4.07 12.44
N MET A 530 9.65 -5.11 11.81
CA MET A 530 10.08 -5.60 10.51
C MET A 530 8.89 -5.95 9.62
N SER A 531 9.14 -6.09 8.32
CA SER A 531 8.14 -6.65 7.41
C SER A 531 7.63 -8.03 7.87
N ASN A 532 6.31 -8.24 7.81
CA ASN A 532 5.68 -9.47 8.28
C ASN A 532 6.17 -10.71 7.51
N SER A 533 6.37 -10.60 6.19
CA SER A 533 6.93 -11.69 5.38
C SER A 533 8.38 -12.00 5.77
N GLY A 534 9.19 -10.97 6.08
CA GLY A 534 10.54 -11.16 6.60
C GLY A 534 10.56 -11.89 7.95
N THR A 535 9.58 -11.61 8.82
CA THR A 535 9.43 -12.28 10.11
C THR A 535 9.20 -13.78 9.97
N VAL A 536 8.31 -14.20 9.07
CA VAL A 536 8.08 -15.64 8.79
C VAL A 536 9.35 -16.30 8.26
N LEU A 537 10.07 -15.63 7.37
CA LEU A 537 11.28 -16.17 6.77
C LEU A 537 12.46 -16.24 7.76
N LEU A 538 12.44 -15.39 8.78
CA LEU A 538 13.40 -15.42 9.88
C LEU A 538 13.10 -16.53 10.88
N LEU A 539 11.84 -16.60 11.34
CA LEU A 539 11.43 -17.48 12.44
C LEU A 539 11.00 -18.87 11.98
N GLY A 540 10.55 -19.01 10.73
CA GLY A 540 10.10 -20.26 10.13
C GLY A 540 11.17 -21.37 10.19
N PRO A 541 12.41 -21.12 9.75
CA PRO A 541 13.48 -22.11 9.86
C PRO A 541 13.74 -22.56 11.28
N VAL A 542 13.77 -21.61 12.21
CA VAL A 542 13.96 -21.89 13.63
C VAL A 542 12.80 -22.74 14.16
N ALA A 543 11.55 -22.41 13.79
CA ALA A 543 10.36 -23.14 14.19
C ALA A 543 10.34 -24.59 13.68
N VAL A 544 10.60 -24.80 12.38
CA VAL A 544 10.61 -26.15 11.78
C VAL A 544 11.74 -27.00 12.36
N ALA A 545 12.96 -26.45 12.46
CA ALA A 545 14.10 -27.15 13.05
C ALA A 545 13.82 -27.55 14.51
N SER A 546 13.19 -26.66 15.28
CA SER A 546 12.79 -26.93 16.66
C SER A 546 11.76 -28.06 16.74
N ALA A 547 10.78 -28.05 15.83
CA ALA A 547 9.74 -29.06 15.80
C ALA A 547 10.31 -30.46 15.53
N GLN A 548 11.21 -30.57 14.55
CA GLN A 548 11.88 -31.84 14.19
C GLN A 548 12.68 -32.42 15.37
N GLN A 549 13.41 -31.59 16.10
CA GLN A 549 14.21 -32.05 17.25
C GLN A 549 13.39 -32.44 18.46
N LEU A 550 12.27 -31.75 18.67
CA LEU A 550 11.37 -32.01 19.78
C LEU A 550 10.37 -33.13 19.47
N GLY A 551 10.35 -33.66 18.24
CA GLY A 551 9.38 -34.65 17.80
C GLY A 551 7.94 -34.11 17.83
N VAL A 552 7.75 -32.80 17.65
CA VAL A 552 6.42 -32.17 17.61
C VAL A 552 6.03 -31.79 16.20
N ASN A 553 4.75 -31.55 15.99
CA ASN A 553 4.22 -31.17 14.68
C ASN A 553 4.76 -29.80 14.20
N GLY A 554 5.59 -29.81 13.15
CA GLY A 554 6.15 -28.60 12.54
C GLY A 554 5.11 -27.64 11.97
N MET A 555 3.96 -28.15 11.52
CA MET A 555 2.88 -27.29 11.04
C MET A 555 2.25 -26.45 12.15
N ALA A 556 2.26 -26.94 13.40
CA ALA A 556 1.75 -26.18 14.55
C ALA A 556 2.64 -24.96 14.85
N LEU A 557 3.96 -25.12 14.85
CA LEU A 557 4.89 -24.01 15.08
C LEU A 557 4.92 -23.06 13.87
N MET A 558 4.84 -23.59 12.64
CA MET A 558 4.68 -22.75 11.46
C MET A 558 3.39 -21.94 11.48
N ALA A 559 2.26 -22.53 11.90
CA ALA A 559 1.00 -21.79 12.06
C ALA A 559 1.13 -20.69 13.13
N ALA A 560 1.85 -20.95 14.22
CA ALA A 560 2.11 -19.97 15.27
C ALA A 560 2.93 -18.78 14.74
N VAL A 561 4.00 -19.04 13.99
CA VAL A 561 4.81 -17.99 13.35
C VAL A 561 3.99 -17.22 12.32
N THR A 562 3.21 -17.91 11.49
CA THR A 562 2.43 -17.30 10.39
C THR A 562 1.34 -16.35 10.90
N LEU A 563 0.53 -16.84 11.85
CA LEU A 563 -0.56 -16.07 12.42
C LEU A 563 -0.04 -14.99 13.37
N GLY A 564 1.03 -15.26 14.13
CA GLY A 564 1.70 -14.27 14.98
C GLY A 564 2.32 -13.12 14.17
N ALA A 565 2.99 -13.41 13.06
CA ALA A 565 3.52 -12.38 12.15
C ALA A 565 2.41 -11.59 11.44
N SER A 566 1.19 -12.11 11.38
CA SER A 566 0.01 -11.38 10.89
C SER A 566 -0.71 -10.60 12.01
N ALA A 567 -0.37 -10.85 13.27
CA ALA A 567 -1.00 -10.28 14.45
C ALA A 567 -0.19 -9.13 15.07
N SER A 568 0.37 -8.24 14.23
CA SER A 568 1.16 -7.06 14.62
C SER A 568 0.35 -5.76 14.48
N PHE A 569 -0.58 -5.49 15.41
CA PHE A 569 -1.49 -4.34 15.34
C PHE A 569 -1.01 -3.13 16.16
N ALA A 570 0.03 -3.27 17.00
CA ALA A 570 0.41 -2.24 17.97
C ALA A 570 1.25 -1.09 17.39
N MET A 571 2.06 -1.33 16.36
CA MET A 571 2.89 -0.29 15.73
C MET A 571 2.40 0.07 14.31
N PRO A 572 2.41 1.35 13.96
CA PRO A 572 2.10 1.76 12.59
C PRO A 572 3.24 1.46 11.61
N ILE A 573 4.49 1.39 12.09
CA ILE A 573 5.69 1.26 11.23
C ILE A 573 5.82 -0.14 10.64
N GLY A 574 5.52 -1.19 11.42
CA GLY A 574 5.70 -2.59 11.00
C GLY A 574 4.87 -3.01 9.78
N TYR A 575 3.82 -2.25 9.41
CA TYR A 575 2.97 -2.64 8.31
C TYR A 575 2.44 -1.48 7.45
N GLN A 576 2.55 -1.65 6.14
CA GLN A 576 2.24 -0.60 5.16
C GLN A 576 0.79 -0.09 5.23
N THR A 577 -0.20 -0.95 5.49
CA THR A 577 -1.61 -0.50 5.58
C THR A 577 -1.87 0.37 6.80
N SER A 578 -1.15 0.15 7.91
CA SER A 578 -1.24 1.00 9.10
C SER A 578 -0.70 2.41 8.81
N LEU A 579 0.41 2.52 8.05
CA LEU A 579 0.96 3.81 7.62
C LEU A 579 0.00 4.56 6.68
N MET A 580 -0.66 3.86 5.76
CA MET A 580 -1.60 4.47 4.82
C MET A 580 -2.76 5.17 5.53
N ILE A 581 -3.24 4.62 6.64
CA ILE A 581 -4.34 5.21 7.41
C ILE A 581 -3.87 6.19 8.50
N TYR A 582 -2.59 6.17 8.88
CA TYR A 582 -2.04 6.94 10.00
C TYR A 582 -2.35 8.44 9.87
N GLY A 583 -2.02 9.01 8.71
CA GLY A 583 -2.29 10.42 8.38
C GLY A 583 -3.78 10.72 8.17
N PRO A 584 -4.46 10.07 7.20
CA PRO A 584 -5.86 10.35 6.89
C PRO A 584 -6.83 10.12 8.07
N GLY A 585 -6.50 9.20 8.98
CA GLY A 585 -7.30 8.94 10.17
C GLY A 585 -6.97 9.83 11.37
N GLY A 586 -5.92 10.66 11.28
CA GLY A 586 -5.49 11.52 12.37
C GLY A 586 -5.02 10.75 13.61
N TYR A 587 -4.43 9.57 13.42
CA TYR A 587 -4.03 8.69 14.51
C TYR A 587 -2.70 9.12 15.14
N SER A 588 -2.59 8.92 16.45
CA SER A 588 -1.33 8.97 17.17
C SER A 588 -0.79 7.56 17.42
N LEU A 589 0.52 7.44 17.68
CA LEU A 589 1.14 6.17 18.11
C LEU A 589 0.42 5.57 19.34
N LYS A 590 -0.10 6.41 20.22
CA LYS A 590 -0.83 6.00 21.43
C LYS A 590 -2.15 5.30 21.10
N ASP A 591 -2.81 5.69 20.02
CA ASP A 591 -4.07 5.07 19.59
C ASP A 591 -3.80 3.66 19.05
N PHE A 592 -2.75 3.51 18.24
CA PHE A 592 -2.26 2.20 17.76
C PHE A 592 -1.85 1.29 18.91
N LEU A 593 -1.01 1.76 19.85
CA LEU A 593 -0.56 0.94 20.97
C LEU A 593 -1.72 0.46 21.86
N ARG A 594 -2.68 1.33 22.18
CA ARG A 594 -3.81 0.97 23.05
C ARG A 594 -4.74 -0.03 22.40
N MET A 595 -5.09 0.19 21.14
CA MET A 595 -6.01 -0.67 20.43
C MET A 595 -5.35 -1.98 20.01
N GLY A 596 -4.13 -1.87 19.45
CA GLY A 596 -3.37 -2.97 18.88
C GLY A 596 -2.87 -3.95 19.93
N LEU A 597 -2.23 -3.50 21.01
CA LEU A 597 -1.68 -4.40 22.02
C LEU A 597 -2.74 -5.33 22.65
N VAL A 598 -3.94 -4.79 22.90
CA VAL A 598 -5.07 -5.59 23.43
C VAL A 598 -5.56 -6.58 22.38
N LEU A 599 -5.60 -6.19 21.11
CA LEU A 599 -5.94 -7.09 20.01
C LEU A 599 -4.88 -8.18 19.85
N ASP A 600 -3.59 -7.85 19.86
CA ASP A 600 -2.49 -8.80 19.75
C ASP A 600 -2.53 -9.85 20.87
N LEU A 601 -2.79 -9.42 22.11
CA LEU A 601 -2.96 -10.32 23.25
C LEU A 601 -4.19 -11.22 23.09
N LEU A 602 -5.31 -10.66 22.63
CA LEU A 602 -6.54 -11.41 22.36
C LEU A 602 -6.31 -12.48 21.28
N LEU A 603 -5.63 -12.12 20.19
CA LEU A 603 -5.26 -13.05 19.13
C LEU A 603 -4.25 -14.10 19.61
N THR A 604 -3.32 -13.74 20.49
CA THR A 604 -2.40 -14.68 21.13
C THR A 604 -3.17 -15.75 21.92
N VAL A 605 -4.17 -15.35 22.71
CA VAL A 605 -5.02 -16.28 23.46
C VAL A 605 -5.79 -17.21 22.51
N ILE A 606 -6.37 -16.67 21.44
CA ILE A 606 -7.09 -17.46 20.43
C ILE A 606 -6.13 -18.45 19.74
N GLY A 607 -4.94 -18.00 19.35
CA GLY A 607 -3.90 -18.81 18.73
C GLY A 607 -3.46 -19.97 19.64
N LEU A 608 -3.19 -19.68 20.91
CA LEU A 608 -2.79 -20.68 21.90
C LEU A 608 -3.85 -21.76 22.12
N ILE A 609 -5.13 -21.40 22.01
CA ILE A 609 -6.27 -22.29 22.21
C ILE A 609 -6.60 -23.12 20.95
N LEU A 610 -6.48 -22.54 19.76
CA LEU A 610 -6.94 -23.16 18.51
C LEU A 610 -5.85 -23.84 17.70
N ILE A 611 -4.63 -23.30 17.67
CA ILE A 611 -3.51 -23.90 16.91
C ILE A 611 -3.28 -25.36 17.33
N PRO A 612 -3.08 -25.70 18.62
CA PRO A 612 -2.85 -27.08 19.02
C PRO A 612 -4.08 -28.00 18.86
N ARG A 613 -5.29 -27.46 18.64
CA ARG A 613 -6.48 -28.27 18.32
C ARG A 613 -6.51 -28.69 16.85
N TYR A 614 -6.11 -27.80 15.95
CA TYR A 614 -6.12 -28.07 14.51
C TYR A 614 -4.81 -28.66 13.99
N TRP A 615 -3.70 -28.33 14.65
CA TRP A 615 -2.38 -28.95 14.45
C TRP A 615 -1.90 -29.50 15.79
N PRO A 616 -2.29 -30.74 16.16
CA PRO A 616 -1.87 -31.38 17.39
C PRO A 616 -0.34 -31.41 17.50
N LEU A 617 0.19 -31.02 18.66
CA LEU A 617 1.63 -30.96 18.92
C LEU A 617 2.26 -32.36 19.03
N ALA A 618 1.52 -33.34 19.54
CA ALA A 618 1.95 -34.73 19.54
C ALA A 618 1.85 -35.29 18.12
N VAL A 619 2.97 -35.76 17.57
CA VAL A 619 2.99 -36.58 16.37
C VAL A 619 2.54 -37.99 16.79
N PRO A 620 1.51 -38.59 16.16
CA PRO A 620 1.07 -39.95 16.48
C PRO A 620 2.12 -41.00 16.16
#